data_AF-A0A378MEX6-F1
#
_entry.id   AF-A0A378MEX6-F1
#
_cell.length_a   1.000
_cell.length_b   1.000
_cell.length_c   1.000
_cell.angle_alpha   90.00
_cell.angle_beta   90.00
_cell.angle_gamma   90.00
#
_symmetry.space_group_name_H-M   'P 1'
#
loop_
_entity.id
_entity.type
_entity.pdbx_description
1 polymer ?
#
loop_
_entity_poly.entity_id
_entity_poly.type
_entity_poly.pdbx_seq_one_letter_code
_entity_poly.pdbx_strand_id
1 'polypeptide(L)' 'MNAGILGLGKYIPERILTNFDLEKMVDTNDEWIRTRTGIEERRIARDDEYTHDMAYEAGKKQLKMQV' A
#
# COMPACT_ATOMS: atom_id res chain seq x y z
N MET A 1 -3.83 -3.10 34.38
CA MET A 1 -4.37 -3.38 33.03
C MET A 1 -3.24 -3.12 32.06
N ASN A 2 -2.83 -4.14 31.29
CA ASN A 2 -1.71 -4.02 30.36
C ASN A 2 -2.26 -4.07 28.93
N ALA A 3 -1.74 -3.20 28.07
CA ALA A 3 -2.10 -3.15 26.66
C ALA A 3 -0.97 -3.76 25.81
N GLY A 4 -1.35 -4.42 24.72
CA GLY A 4 -0.43 -5.02 23.77
C GLY A 4 -1.10 -5.24 22.42
N ILE A 5 -0.29 -5.48 21.38
CA ILE A 5 -0.79 -5.78 20.04
C ILE A 5 -1.14 -7.26 19.99
N LEU A 6 -2.43 -7.57 19.92
CA LEU A 6 -2.93 -8.95 19.85
C LEU A 6 -2.95 -9.50 18.42
N GLY A 7 -2.73 -8.63 17.42
CA GLY A 7 -2.24 -9.02 16.11
C GLY A 7 -2.37 -7.91 15.07
N LEU A 8 -2.01 -8.26 13.83
CA LEU A 8 -1.82 -7.34 12.71
C LEU A 8 -2.45 -7.89 11.43
N GLY A 9 -3.18 -7.04 10.72
CA GLY A 9 -3.68 -7.31 9.38
C GLY A 9 -3.28 -6.19 8.43
N LYS A 10 -3.05 -6.53 7.15
CA LYS A 10 -2.71 -5.55 6.12
C LYS A 10 -3.51 -5.77 4.85
N TYR A 11 -3.92 -4.66 4.24
CA TYR A 11 -4.47 -4.65 2.90
C TYR A 11 -3.64 -3.72 2.03
N ILE A 12 -3.46 -4.10 0.77
CA ILE A 12 -2.69 -3.38 -0.24
C ILE A 12 -3.49 -3.46 -1.54
N PRO A 13 -3.84 -2.33 -2.17
CA PRO A 13 -4.51 -2.30 -3.46
C PRO A 13 -3.74 -3.06 -4.54
N GLU A 14 -4.46 -3.60 -5.52
CA GLU A 14 -3.85 -4.45 -6.55
C GLU A 14 -3.02 -3.66 -7.55
N ARG A 15 -3.46 -2.46 -7.94
CA ARG A 15 -2.82 -1.67 -9.00
C ARG A 15 -1.45 -1.18 -8.55
N ILE A 16 -0.43 -1.56 -9.32
CA ILE A 16 0.96 -1.14 -9.17
C ILE A 16 1.21 0.06 -10.08
N LEU A 17 1.84 1.10 -9.55
CA LEU A 17 2.40 2.20 -10.32
C LEU A 17 3.92 2.18 -10.09
N THR A 18 4.66 1.82 -11.15
CA THR A 18 6.12 1.72 -11.11
C THR A 18 6.77 3.09 -11.34
N ASN A 19 8.07 3.21 -11.05
CA ASN A 19 8.81 4.40 -11.42
C ASN A 19 8.77 4.65 -12.94
N PHE A 20 8.91 3.61 -13.77
CA PHE A 20 8.80 3.72 -15.23
C PHE A 20 7.46 4.27 -15.72
N ASP A 21 6.38 4.01 -14.98
CA ASP A 21 5.07 4.61 -15.28
C ASP A 21 5.03 6.09 -14.88
N LEU A 22 5.67 6.46 -13.76
CA LEU A 22 5.78 7.85 -13.33
C LEU A 22 6.59 8.72 -14.30
N GLU A 23 7.63 8.18 -14.93
CA GLU A 23 8.41 8.88 -15.97
C GLU A 23 7.54 9.35 -17.15
N LYS A 24 6.43 8.65 -17.40
CA LYS A 24 5.48 9.00 -18.49
C LYS A 24 4.46 10.05 -18.05
N MET A 25 4.39 10.38 -16.76
CA MET A 25 3.40 11.28 -16.17
C MET A 25 4.01 12.62 -15.76
N VAL A 26 5.27 12.62 -15.33
CA VAL A 26 5.99 13.80 -14.84
C VAL A 26 7.47 13.72 -15.26
N ASP A 27 8.16 14.86 -15.27
CA ASP A 27 9.60 14.92 -15.57
C ASP A 27 10.44 14.35 -14.42
N THR A 28 10.67 13.04 -14.44
CA THR A 28 11.43 12.28 -13.44
C THR A 28 12.06 11.04 -14.10
N ASN A 29 12.95 10.35 -13.38
CA ASN A 29 13.46 9.03 -13.75
C ASN A 29 13.64 8.09 -12.55
N ASP A 30 13.75 6.79 -12.80
CA ASP A 30 13.93 5.75 -11.77
C ASP A 30 15.14 6.01 -10.86
N GLU A 31 16.28 6.38 -11.43
CA GLU A 31 17.51 6.65 -10.67
C GLU A 31 17.29 7.78 -9.66
N TRP A 32 16.69 8.89 -10.10
CA TRP A 32 16.38 10.03 -9.26
C TRP A 32 15.41 9.66 -8.13
N ILE A 33 14.35 8.90 -8.44
CA ILE A 33 13.35 8.49 -7.44
C ILE A 33 13.99 7.56 -6.40
N ARG A 34 14.74 6.56 -6.84
CA ARG A 34 15.37 5.58 -5.93
C ARG A 34 16.44 6.22 -5.07
N THR A 35 17.32 7.05 -5.63
CA THR A 35 18.40 7.70 -4.87
C THR A 35 17.86 8.69 -3.83
N ARG A 36 16.74 9.35 -4.09
CA ARG A 36 16.14 10.35 -3.18
C ARG A 36 15.18 9.75 -2.17
N THR A 37 14.45 8.68 -2.52
CA THR A 37 13.33 8.18 -1.71
C THR A 37 13.39 6.68 -1.39
N GLY A 38 14.18 5.91 -2.13
CA GLY A 38 14.21 4.44 -2.03
C GLY A 38 12.96 3.73 -2.57
N ILE A 39 12.03 4.45 -3.22
CA ILE A 39 10.79 3.88 -3.73
C ILE A 39 11.01 3.31 -5.13
N GLU A 40 10.54 2.08 -5.37
CA GLU A 40 10.55 1.40 -6.68
C GLU A 40 9.14 1.26 -7.27
N GLU A 41 8.15 1.02 -6.40
CA GLU A 41 6.74 0.91 -6.77
C GLU A 41 5.84 1.49 -5.67
N ARG A 42 4.62 1.85 -6.08
CA ARG A 42 3.54 2.19 -5.15
C ARG A 42 2.22 1.57 -5.60
N ARG A 43 1.26 1.57 -4.68
CA ARG A 43 -0.04 0.94 -4.86
C ARG A 43 -1.11 2.02 -4.88
N ILE A 44 -1.97 1.97 -5.89
CA ILE A 44 -3.00 2.97 -6.14
C ILE A 44 -4.36 2.28 -6.00
N ALA A 45 -5.23 2.83 -5.15
CA ALA A 45 -6.60 2.33 -5.05
C ALA A 45 -7.33 2.51 -6.38
N ARG A 46 -8.27 1.62 -6.69
CA ARG A 46 -9.20 1.83 -7.81
C ARG A 46 -10.15 2.98 -7.48
N ASP A 47 -10.77 3.55 -8.50
CA ASP A 47 -11.72 4.66 -8.33
C ASP A 47 -12.95 4.26 -7.49
N ASP A 48 -13.25 2.96 -7.42
CA ASP A 48 -14.33 2.36 -6.63
C ASP A 48 -13.85 1.75 -5.30
N GLU A 49 -12.59 1.95 -4.92
CA GLU A 49 -11.99 1.44 -3.69
C GLU A 49 -11.62 2.58 -2.74
N TYR A 50 -12.37 2.70 -1.64
CA TYR A 50 -12.23 3.79 -0.70
C TYR A 50 -11.43 3.39 0.55
N THR A 51 -11.08 4.38 1.36
CA THR A 51 -10.30 4.17 2.59
C THR A 51 -10.96 3.17 3.54
N HIS A 52 -12.28 3.17 3.64
CA HIS A 52 -13.00 2.27 4.54
C HIS A 52 -13.00 0.82 4.04
N ASP A 53 -13.03 0.59 2.72
CA ASP A 53 -12.90 -0.75 2.13
C ASP A 53 -11.56 -1.38 2.47
N MET A 54 -10.47 -0.60 2.31
CA MET A 54 -9.12 -1.06 2.64
C MET A 54 -8.95 -1.35 4.14
N ALA A 55 -9.52 -0.51 5.01
CA ALA A 55 -9.50 -0.73 6.46
C ALA A 55 -10.30 -1.98 6.85
N TYR A 56 -11.47 -2.18 6.24
CA TYR A 56 -12.30 -3.37 6.44
C TYR A 56 -11.55 -4.64 6.02
N GLU A 57 -10.90 -4.67 4.86
CA GLU A 57 -10.14 -5.84 4.40
C GLU A 57 -8.90 -6.11 5.27
N ALA A 58 -8.22 -5.07 5.76
CA ALA A 58 -7.12 -5.23 6.70
C ALA A 58 -7.60 -5.84 8.03
N GLY A 59 -8.71 -5.33 8.59
CA GLY A 59 -9.32 -5.87 9.82
C GLY A 59 -9.82 -7.31 9.65
N LYS A 60 -10.45 -7.61 8.52
CA LYS A 60 -10.92 -8.96 8.18
C LYS A 60 -9.77 -9.95 8.10
N LYS A 61 -8.63 -9.57 7.50
CA LYS A 61 -7.42 -10.42 7.45
C LYS A 61 -6.86 -10.69 8.85
N GLN A 62 -6.83 -9.68 9.72
CA GLN A 62 -6.39 -9.86 11.11
C GLN A 62 -7.25 -10.89 11.85
N LEU A 63 -8.58 -10.84 11.70
CA LEU A 63 -9.49 -11.78 12.35
C LEU A 63 -9.31 -13.22 11.84
N LYS A 64 -9.00 -13.40 10.55
CA LYS A 64 -8.75 -14.72 9.96
C LYS A 64 -7.43 -15.36 10.42
N MET A 65 -6.44 -14.56 10.81
CA MET A 65 -5.13 -15.05 11.26
C MET A 65 -5.14 -15.52 12.73
N GLN A 66 -6.26 -15.38 13.45
CA GLN A 66 -6.43 -15.83 14.85
C GLN A 66 -7.03 -17.25 14.97
N VAL A 67 -7.02 -18.05 13.90
CA VAL A 67 -7.51 -19.44 13.89
C VAL A 67 -6.36 -20.41 13.69
#